data_AF-A0A8S0XFW0-F1
#
_entry.id   AF-A0A8S0XFW0-F1
#
_cell.length_a   1.000
_cell.length_b   1.000
_cell.length_c   1.000
_cell.angle_alpha   90.00
_cell.angle_beta   90.00
_cell.angle_gamma   90.00
#
_symmetry.space_group_name_H-M   'P 1'
#
loop_
_entity.id
_entity.type
_entity.pdbx_description
1 polymer ?
#
loop_
_entity_poly.entity_id
_entity_poly.type
_entity_poly.pdbx_seq_one_letter_code
_entity_poly.pdbx_strand_id
1 'polypeptide(L)'
;MSSTVDVFISDENKPANIPSYATIITQCFDLGPQQATATNISGVRITLDKRSDNEVSNIWVKFGSNITMGEAKTQRFVAQYLEDNNNPAVRAPRVYLAFTWGSFGFIVAEYIDGQMCGDADIALVAAAVQSLIDIPSPSSTPGPVGGGVIEHPFFIHRTSSIGYESVKELQDHMNGILCVTGGSGVLTSSPSSPVTACSSVYLT
;
A
#
# COMPACT_ATOMS: atom_id res chain seq x y z
N MET A 1 -0.25 23.85 18.50
CA MET A 1 -1.06 22.66 18.84
C MET A 1 -0.10 21.50 18.99
N SER A 2 -0.15 20.75 20.09
CA SER A 2 0.68 19.55 20.25
C SER A 2 0.09 18.47 19.34
N SER A 3 0.85 18.02 18.34
CA SER A 3 0.42 16.92 17.47
C SER A 3 0.45 15.62 18.26
N THR A 4 -0.73 15.01 18.45
CA THR A 4 -0.89 13.69 19.09
C THR A 4 -0.69 12.57 18.07
N VAL A 5 -0.30 11.39 18.55
CA VAL A 5 -0.19 10.19 17.73
C VAL A 5 -1.48 9.40 17.82
N ASP A 6 -2.09 9.10 16.67
CA ASP A 6 -3.25 8.20 16.58
C ASP A 6 -2.84 6.90 15.89
N VAL A 7 -3.03 5.77 16.56
CA VAL A 7 -2.54 4.45 16.12
C VAL A 7 -3.68 3.65 15.50
N PHE A 8 -3.45 3.10 14.30
CA PHE A 8 -4.44 2.34 13.53
C PHE A 8 -4.02 0.88 13.32
N ILE A 9 -2.72 0.62 13.24
CA ILE A 9 -2.15 -0.73 13.20
C ILE A 9 -1.01 -0.78 14.21
N SER A 10 -1.05 -1.78 15.08
CA SER A 10 0.10 -2.25 15.86
C SER A 10 0.06 -3.77 15.83
N ASP A 11 0.91 -4.37 15.00
CA ASP A 11 1.02 -5.82 14.90
C ASP A 11 1.60 -6.38 16.23
N GLU A 12 0.94 -7.41 16.78
CA GLU A 12 1.32 -8.04 18.04
C GLU A 12 2.65 -8.80 17.95
N ASN A 13 2.99 -9.32 16.76
CA ASN A 13 4.23 -10.03 16.50
C ASN A 13 5.26 -9.17 15.78
N LYS A 14 5.18 -7.83 15.91
CA LYS A 14 6.19 -6.93 15.36
C LYS A 14 7.55 -7.12 16.09
N PRO A 15 8.68 -6.97 15.39
CA PRO A 15 10.01 -7.04 16.01
C PRO A 15 10.15 -6.11 17.22
N ALA A 16 10.75 -6.62 18.30
CA ALA A 16 10.86 -5.91 19.57
C ALA A 16 11.74 -4.65 19.50
N ASN A 17 12.68 -4.61 18.54
CA ASN A 17 13.58 -3.48 18.33
C ASN A 17 13.00 -2.38 17.44
N ILE A 18 11.71 -2.45 17.04
CA ILE A 18 11.05 -1.33 16.35
C ILE A 18 11.02 -0.12 17.30
N PRO A 19 11.51 1.06 16.88
CA PRO A 19 11.59 2.23 17.74
C PRO A 19 10.22 2.79 18.17
N SER A 20 10.24 3.70 19.15
CA SER A 20 9.06 4.45 19.55
C SER A 20 8.52 5.33 18.40
N TYR A 21 7.23 5.69 18.45
CA TYR A 21 6.63 6.59 17.45
C TYR A 21 7.39 7.92 17.33
N ALA A 22 7.80 8.52 18.45
CA ALA A 22 8.58 9.75 18.44
C ALA A 22 9.92 9.58 17.72
N THR A 23 10.62 8.47 17.96
CA THR A 23 11.88 8.14 17.28
C THR A 23 11.67 7.93 15.78
N ILE A 24 10.61 7.21 15.38
CA ILE A 24 10.28 7.00 13.97
C ILE A 24 9.99 8.33 13.27
N ILE A 25 9.17 9.19 13.89
CA ILE A 25 8.84 10.52 13.36
C ILE A 25 10.13 11.32 13.14
N THR A 26 10.98 11.46 14.17
CA THR A 26 12.24 12.21 14.07
C THR A 26 13.13 11.65 12.94
N GLN A 27 13.34 10.34 12.90
CA GLN A 27 14.20 9.74 11.87
C GLN A 27 13.63 9.89 10.46
N CYS A 28 12.31 9.85 10.27
CA CYS A 28 11.71 10.09 8.96
C CYS A 28 12.00 11.51 8.45
N PHE A 29 11.88 12.51 9.31
CA PHE A 29 12.18 13.90 8.93
C PHE A 29 13.68 14.14 8.71
N ASP A 30 14.55 13.48 9.48
CA ASP A 30 16.01 13.62 9.33
C ASP A 30 16.54 12.90 8.07
N LEU A 31 16.07 11.68 7.80
CA LEU A 31 16.54 10.82 6.72
C LEU A 31 15.81 11.07 5.39
N GLY A 32 14.55 11.49 5.42
CA GLY A 32 13.70 11.65 4.24
C GLY A 32 14.36 12.47 3.13
N PRO A 33 14.83 13.70 3.40
CA PRO A 33 15.50 14.52 2.39
C PRO A 33 16.77 13.88 1.80
N GLN A 34 17.43 12.98 2.55
CA GLN A 34 18.69 12.35 2.15
C GLN A 34 18.48 11.09 1.32
N GLN A 35 17.35 10.39 1.52
CA GLN A 35 17.04 9.13 0.85
C GLN A 35 16.00 9.27 -0.27
N ALA A 36 15.45 10.47 -0.46
CA ALA A 36 14.54 10.75 -1.55
C ALA A 36 15.22 10.52 -2.90
N THR A 37 14.59 9.74 -3.77
CA THR A 37 15.02 9.52 -5.15
C THR A 37 13.88 9.88 -6.10
N ALA A 38 14.15 9.86 -7.42
CA ALA A 38 13.11 10.06 -8.43
C ALA A 38 11.95 9.04 -8.32
N THR A 39 12.21 7.85 -7.77
CA THR A 39 11.26 6.75 -7.63
C THR A 39 10.80 6.50 -6.20
N ASN A 40 11.49 7.06 -5.20
CA ASN A 40 11.14 6.99 -3.79
C ASN A 40 11.02 8.40 -3.21
N ILE A 41 9.81 8.95 -3.26
CA ILE A 41 9.56 10.33 -2.79
C ILE A 41 9.05 10.38 -1.34
N SER A 42 8.65 9.25 -0.76
CA SER A 42 7.90 9.23 0.50
C SER A 42 8.25 8.04 1.41
N GLY A 43 9.42 7.43 1.22
CA GLY A 43 9.88 6.31 2.03
C GLY A 43 11.30 6.48 2.54
N VAL A 44 11.57 5.97 3.75
CA VAL A 44 12.92 5.91 4.34
C VAL A 44 13.22 4.51 4.83
N ARG A 45 14.46 4.08 4.61
CA ARG A 45 15.07 2.96 5.30
C ARG A 45 15.65 3.45 6.61
N ILE A 46 15.22 2.82 7.70
CA ILE A 46 15.78 3.01 9.04
C ILE A 46 16.56 1.76 9.41
N THR A 47 17.86 1.92 9.65
CA THR A 47 18.73 0.85 10.17
C THR A 47 18.56 0.73 11.68
N LEU A 48 18.43 -0.50 12.17
CA LEU A 48 18.22 -0.82 13.57
C LEU A 48 19.34 -1.73 14.08
N ASP A 49 19.63 -1.62 15.37
CA ASP A 49 20.53 -2.55 16.06
C ASP A 49 19.82 -3.89 16.23
N LYS A 50 20.20 -4.89 15.42
CA LYS A 50 19.75 -6.28 15.58
C LYS A 50 20.68 -7.00 16.55
N ARG A 51 20.12 -7.50 17.65
CA ARG A 51 20.82 -8.22 18.74
C ARG A 51 20.43 -9.68 18.84
N SER A 52 19.34 -10.09 18.19
CA SER A 52 18.89 -11.49 18.14
C SER A 52 18.04 -11.78 16.90
N ASP A 53 17.68 -13.03 16.68
CA ASP A 53 17.01 -13.47 15.44
C ASP A 53 15.55 -13.03 15.31
N ASN A 54 14.89 -12.67 16.42
CA ASN A 54 13.52 -12.12 16.42
C ASN A 54 13.49 -10.59 16.18
N GLU A 55 14.64 -9.97 15.98
CA GLU A 55 14.80 -8.55 15.67
C GLU A 55 15.18 -8.36 14.20
N VAL A 56 14.91 -7.16 13.66
CA VAL A 56 15.21 -6.82 12.27
C VAL A 56 16.32 -5.78 12.19
N SER A 57 17.18 -5.88 11.18
CA SER A 57 18.26 -4.90 10.96
C SER A 57 17.79 -3.64 10.26
N ASN A 58 16.65 -3.69 9.57
CA ASN A 58 16.10 -2.56 8.84
C ASN A 58 14.57 -2.61 8.85
N ILE A 59 13.97 -1.43 8.84
CA ILE A 59 12.55 -1.23 8.53
C ILE A 59 12.41 -0.22 7.40
N TRP A 60 11.32 -0.34 6.65
CA TRP A 60 10.90 0.67 5.70
C TRP A 60 9.76 1.49 6.29
N VAL A 61 9.87 2.81 6.23
CA VAL A 61 8.79 3.70 6.68
C VAL A 61 8.35 4.57 5.53
N LYS A 62 7.13 4.36 5.06
CA LYS A 62 6.45 5.35 4.21
C LYS A 62 5.88 6.44 5.09
N PHE A 63 6.10 7.70 4.74
CA PHE A 63 5.54 8.82 5.49
C PHE A 63 5.25 10.03 4.58
N GLY A 64 4.25 10.82 4.96
CA GLY A 64 3.86 12.01 4.20
C GLY A 64 2.41 12.42 4.45
N SER A 65 2.03 13.58 3.91
CA SER A 65 0.66 14.09 4.02
C SER A 65 -0.38 13.30 3.23
N ASN A 66 0.08 12.54 2.23
CA ASN A 66 -0.78 11.75 1.34
C ASN A 66 -0.79 10.25 1.72
N ILE A 67 -0.14 9.87 2.82
CA ILE A 67 -0.13 8.49 3.30
C ILE A 67 -1.38 8.25 4.13
N THR A 68 -2.23 7.33 3.68
CA THR A 68 -3.54 7.09 4.31
C THR A 68 -3.56 5.80 5.11
N MET A 69 -4.43 5.73 6.11
CA MET A 69 -4.61 4.50 6.89
C MET A 69 -5.36 3.43 6.10
N GLY A 70 -6.08 3.82 5.04
CA GLY A 70 -6.64 2.90 4.04
C GLY A 70 -5.56 2.20 3.23
N GLU A 71 -4.52 2.92 2.80
CA GLU A 71 -3.32 2.33 2.18
C GLU A 71 -2.67 1.31 3.14
N ALA A 72 -2.48 1.69 4.40
CA ALA A 72 -1.85 0.84 5.41
C ALA A 72 -2.61 -0.47 5.64
N LYS A 73 -3.94 -0.39 5.78
CA LYS A 73 -4.82 -1.55 5.95
C LYS A 73 -4.82 -2.44 4.70
N THR A 74 -4.79 -1.84 3.51
CA THR A 74 -4.75 -2.58 2.24
C THR A 74 -3.43 -3.34 2.09
N GLN A 75 -2.30 -2.70 2.36
CA GLN A 75 -0.99 -3.36 2.34
C GLN A 75 -0.92 -4.49 3.37
N ARG A 76 -1.44 -4.27 4.60
CA ARG A 76 -1.51 -5.32 5.63
C ARG A 76 -2.34 -6.51 5.15
N PHE A 77 -3.54 -6.26 4.62
CA PHE A 77 -4.43 -7.32 4.13
C PHE A 77 -3.78 -8.15 3.02
N VAL A 78 -3.17 -7.49 2.03
CA VAL A 78 -2.46 -8.18 0.93
C VAL A 78 -1.30 -9.01 1.45
N ALA A 79 -0.48 -8.47 2.36
CA ALA A 79 0.64 -9.19 2.94
C ALA A 79 0.18 -10.44 3.71
N GLN A 80 -0.84 -10.31 4.55
CA GLN A 80 -1.42 -11.42 5.29
C GLN A 80 -2.02 -12.47 4.35
N TYR A 81 -2.78 -12.06 3.34
CA TYR A 81 -3.37 -12.99 2.39
C TYR A 81 -2.30 -13.81 1.65
N LEU A 82 -1.23 -13.17 1.18
CA LEU A 82 -0.14 -13.85 0.48
C LEU A 82 0.62 -14.83 1.39
N GLU A 83 0.86 -14.45 2.65
CA GLU A 83 1.51 -15.29 3.66
C GLU A 83 0.65 -16.50 4.03
N ASP A 84 -0.63 -16.28 4.35
CA ASP A 84 -1.58 -17.32 4.75
C ASP A 84 -1.82 -18.35 3.64
N ASN A 85 -1.69 -17.94 2.38
CA ASN A 85 -1.84 -18.82 1.21
C ASN A 85 -0.50 -19.36 0.67
N ASN A 86 0.62 -19.06 1.34
CA ASN A 86 1.97 -19.44 0.92
C ASN A 86 2.22 -19.19 -0.58
N ASN A 87 1.88 -17.98 -1.04
CA ASN A 87 1.92 -17.65 -2.47
C ASN A 87 3.36 -17.73 -3.01
N PRO A 88 3.63 -18.55 -4.03
CA PRO A 88 4.99 -18.75 -4.54
C PRO A 88 5.44 -17.68 -5.55
N ALA A 89 4.51 -16.89 -6.10
CA ALA A 89 4.76 -15.96 -7.19
C ALA A 89 5.06 -14.54 -6.71
N VAL A 90 4.54 -14.15 -5.54
CA VAL A 90 4.76 -12.81 -4.99
C VAL A 90 4.72 -12.80 -3.48
N ARG A 91 5.58 -11.97 -2.89
CA ARG A 91 5.61 -11.65 -1.47
C ARG A 91 5.42 -10.16 -1.29
N ALA A 92 4.63 -9.74 -0.30
CA ALA A 92 4.51 -8.34 0.08
C ALA A 92 5.17 -8.08 1.45
N PRO A 93 5.72 -6.87 1.69
CA PRO A 93 6.25 -6.51 3.00
C PRO A 93 5.18 -6.55 4.08
N ARG A 94 5.49 -7.15 5.23
CA ARG A 94 4.59 -7.14 6.38
C ARG A 94 4.50 -5.74 6.98
N VAL A 95 3.28 -5.27 7.29
CA VAL A 95 3.05 -3.98 7.95
C VAL A 95 3.07 -4.16 9.47
N TYR A 96 4.04 -3.55 10.15
CA TYR A 96 4.20 -3.63 11.60
C TYR A 96 3.41 -2.56 12.36
N LEU A 97 3.42 -1.31 11.86
CA LEU A 97 2.74 -0.18 12.47
C LEU A 97 2.10 0.71 11.40
N ALA A 98 0.98 1.32 11.75
CA ALA A 98 0.43 2.43 11.00
C ALA A 98 -0.21 3.44 11.96
N PHE A 99 0.17 4.70 11.82
CA PHE A 99 -0.28 5.77 12.70
C PHE A 99 -0.23 7.13 11.99
N THR A 100 -0.89 8.11 12.58
CA THR A 100 -0.83 9.51 12.13
C THR A 100 -0.19 10.41 13.19
N TRP A 101 0.43 11.49 12.75
CA TRP A 101 0.92 12.57 13.60
C TRP A 101 0.67 13.92 12.91
N GLY A 102 -0.27 14.69 13.46
CA GLY A 102 -0.78 15.88 12.77
C GLY A 102 -1.41 15.51 11.43
N SER A 103 -0.96 16.13 10.34
CA SER A 103 -1.44 15.85 8.97
C SER A 103 -0.61 14.77 8.24
N PHE A 104 0.29 14.06 8.92
CA PHE A 104 1.16 13.06 8.32
C PHE A 104 0.70 11.64 8.69
N GLY A 105 0.68 10.76 7.70
CA GLY A 105 0.56 9.32 7.90
C GLY A 105 1.92 8.65 7.89
N PHE A 106 2.05 7.55 8.62
CA PHE A 106 3.23 6.70 8.72
C PHE A 106 2.82 5.23 8.56
N ILE A 107 3.51 4.50 7.69
CA ILE A 107 3.38 3.05 7.53
C ILE A 107 4.76 2.45 7.72
N VAL A 108 4.92 1.71 8.82
CA VAL A 108 6.16 1.00 9.16
C VAL A 108 6.01 -0.44 8.71
N ALA A 109 6.86 -0.86 7.79
CA ALA A 109 6.81 -2.17 7.18
C ALA A 109 8.18 -2.84 7.19
N GLU A 110 8.17 -4.14 6.91
CA GLU A 110 9.36 -4.91 6.61
C GLU A 110 10.19 -4.23 5.50
N TYR A 111 11.50 -4.18 5.70
CA TYR A 111 12.42 -3.82 4.63
C TYR A 111 12.78 -5.06 3.82
N ILE A 112 12.39 -5.08 2.55
CA ILE A 112 12.79 -6.12 1.61
C ILE A 112 14.06 -5.64 0.89
N ASP A 113 15.16 -6.34 1.11
CA ASP A 113 16.40 -6.13 0.36
C ASP A 113 16.33 -6.92 -0.94
N GLY A 114 15.94 -6.24 -2.01
CA GLY A 114 15.70 -6.84 -3.32
C GLY A 114 16.21 -5.95 -4.45
N GLN A 115 16.50 -6.56 -5.59
CA GLN A 115 16.84 -5.84 -6.80
C GLN A 115 15.56 -5.34 -7.48
N MET A 116 15.61 -4.17 -8.10
CA MET A 116 14.52 -3.70 -8.96
C MET A 116 14.43 -4.58 -10.21
N CYS A 117 13.21 -4.97 -10.60
CA CYS A 117 12.96 -5.71 -11.83
C CYS A 117 13.48 -4.95 -13.07
N GLY A 118 14.01 -5.69 -14.04
CA GLY A 118 14.34 -5.21 -15.38
C GLY A 118 13.58 -5.95 -16.47
N ASP A 119 13.94 -5.72 -17.72
CA ASP A 119 13.28 -6.31 -18.89
C ASP A 119 13.30 -7.85 -18.89
N ALA A 120 14.31 -8.46 -18.24
CA ALA A 120 14.41 -9.91 -18.10
C ALA A 120 13.34 -10.51 -17.17
N ASP A 121 12.74 -9.69 -16.30
CA ASP A 121 11.82 -10.15 -15.24
C ASP A 121 10.35 -10.03 -15.64
N ILE A 122 10.04 -9.63 -16.89
CA ILE A 122 8.65 -9.39 -17.36
C ILE A 122 7.73 -10.59 -17.08
N ALA A 123 8.21 -11.83 -17.27
CA ALA A 123 7.41 -13.01 -17.01
C ALA A 123 7.11 -13.21 -15.52
N LEU A 124 8.06 -12.89 -14.63
CA LEU A 124 7.89 -12.94 -13.18
C LEU A 124 6.92 -11.85 -12.72
N VAL A 125 7.09 -10.63 -13.24
CA VAL A 125 6.19 -9.50 -13.00
C VAL A 125 4.76 -9.83 -13.42
N ALA A 126 4.57 -10.44 -14.59
CA ALA A 126 3.24 -10.85 -15.05
C ALA A 126 2.60 -11.89 -14.11
N ALA A 127 3.35 -12.89 -13.65
CA ALA A 127 2.87 -13.89 -12.70
C ALA A 127 2.50 -13.29 -11.33
N ALA A 128 3.30 -12.34 -10.86
CA ALA A 128 3.04 -11.62 -9.63
C ALA A 128 1.80 -10.72 -9.75
N VAL A 129 1.65 -9.98 -10.86
CA VAL A 129 0.44 -9.16 -11.13
C VAL A 129 -0.81 -10.04 -11.18
N GLN A 130 -0.74 -11.19 -11.86
CA GLN A 130 -1.86 -12.12 -11.90
C GLN A 130 -2.25 -12.59 -10.49
N SER A 131 -1.25 -12.93 -9.67
CA SER A 131 -1.46 -13.33 -8.27
C SER A 131 -2.12 -12.25 -7.43
N LEU A 132 -1.79 -10.97 -7.67
CA LEU A 132 -2.42 -9.83 -6.98
C LEU A 132 -3.87 -9.59 -7.44
N ILE A 133 -4.17 -9.82 -8.72
CA ILE A 133 -5.53 -9.70 -9.28
C ILE A 133 -6.45 -10.77 -8.69
N ASP A 134 -5.90 -11.96 -8.41
CA ASP A 134 -6.66 -13.10 -7.90
C ASP A 134 -6.95 -13.00 -6.39
N ILE A 135 -6.43 -11.98 -5.69
CA ILE A 135 -6.74 -11.74 -4.28
C ILE A 135 -8.22 -11.31 -4.16
N PRO A 136 -9.04 -12.04 -3.37
CA PRO A 136 -10.42 -11.65 -3.15
C PRO A 136 -10.49 -10.33 -2.37
N SER A 137 -11.39 -9.45 -2.80
CA SER A 137 -11.65 -8.23 -2.04
C SER A 137 -12.29 -8.57 -0.69
N PRO A 138 -11.84 -7.96 0.42
CA PRO A 138 -12.47 -8.15 1.74
C PRO A 138 -13.81 -7.42 1.87
N SER A 139 -14.21 -6.63 0.87
CA SER A 139 -15.47 -5.90 0.82
C SER A 139 -16.09 -5.93 -0.58
N SER A 140 -17.42 -5.83 -0.67
CA SER A 140 -18.14 -5.63 -1.93
C SER A 140 -18.04 -4.20 -2.47
N THR A 141 -17.67 -3.25 -1.61
CA THR A 141 -17.53 -1.83 -1.90
C THR A 141 -16.13 -1.54 -2.45
N PRO A 142 -16.00 -0.95 -3.66
CA PRO A 142 -14.70 -0.56 -4.20
C PRO A 142 -14.00 0.49 -3.32
N GLY A 143 -12.69 0.34 -3.12
CA GLY A 143 -11.89 1.27 -2.34
C GLY A 143 -10.85 0.57 -1.47
N PRO A 144 -10.17 1.33 -0.59
CA PRO A 144 -9.19 0.75 0.34
C PRO A 144 -9.87 -0.14 1.39
N VAL A 145 -9.09 -1.07 1.95
CA VAL A 145 -9.53 -1.90 3.06
C VAL A 145 -9.90 -1.03 4.27
N GLY A 146 -11.10 -1.24 4.82
CA GLY A 146 -11.69 -0.39 5.86
C GLY A 146 -12.58 0.73 5.32
N GLY A 147 -12.80 0.80 4.01
CA GLY A 147 -13.69 1.76 3.36
C GLY A 147 -13.04 3.12 3.10
N GLY A 148 -13.77 3.95 2.37
CA GLY A 148 -13.29 5.25 1.89
C GLY A 148 -13.48 5.39 0.39
N VAL A 149 -13.15 6.56 -0.13
CA VAL A 149 -13.15 6.83 -1.57
C VAL A 149 -11.97 6.14 -2.25
N ILE A 150 -12.11 5.86 -3.55
CA ILE A 150 -11.03 5.24 -4.33
C ILE A 150 -9.91 6.27 -4.52
N GLU A 151 -8.69 5.87 -4.18
CA GLU A 151 -7.47 6.63 -4.49
C GLU A 151 -6.76 5.98 -5.69
N HIS A 152 -6.75 6.66 -6.83
CA HIS A 152 -6.13 6.16 -8.06
C HIS A 152 -5.76 7.32 -9.00
N PRO A 153 -4.63 7.27 -9.72
CA PRO A 153 -4.23 8.29 -10.70
C PRO A 153 -5.25 8.57 -11.82
N PHE A 154 -6.21 7.67 -12.00
CA PHE A 154 -7.34 7.84 -12.91
C PHE A 154 -8.23 9.04 -12.54
N PHE A 155 -8.38 9.35 -11.25
CA PHE A 155 -9.24 10.45 -10.80
C PHE A 155 -8.47 11.77 -10.75
N ILE A 156 -9.20 12.88 -10.96
CA ILE A 156 -8.66 14.23 -10.74
C ILE A 156 -8.25 14.34 -9.26
N HIS A 157 -7.06 14.90 -9.00
CA HIS A 157 -6.42 14.91 -7.68
C HIS A 157 -6.10 13.51 -7.10
N ARG A 158 -6.15 12.46 -7.92
CA ARG A 158 -5.88 11.05 -7.56
C ARG A 158 -6.86 10.43 -6.57
N THR A 159 -8.03 11.05 -6.38
CA THR A 159 -9.05 10.58 -5.44
C THR A 159 -10.44 10.75 -6.04
N SER A 160 -11.30 9.75 -5.89
CA SER A 160 -12.68 9.84 -6.35
C SER A 160 -13.47 10.85 -5.52
N SER A 161 -14.33 11.63 -6.17
CA SER A 161 -15.20 12.59 -5.51
C SER A 161 -16.37 11.95 -4.78
N ILE A 162 -16.66 10.68 -5.07
CA ILE A 162 -17.76 9.90 -4.49
C ILE A 162 -17.26 8.53 -4.03
N GLY A 163 -17.94 7.97 -3.03
CA GLY A 163 -17.86 6.53 -2.75
C GLY A 163 -18.74 5.76 -3.74
N TYR A 164 -18.45 4.48 -3.93
CA TYR A 164 -19.28 3.58 -4.72
C TYR A 164 -19.73 2.45 -3.80
N GLU A 165 -21.02 2.13 -3.80
CA GLU A 165 -21.56 1.05 -2.97
C GLU A 165 -21.27 -0.33 -3.58
N SER A 166 -20.99 -0.38 -4.88
CA SER A 166 -20.70 -1.62 -5.60
C SER A 166 -19.76 -1.44 -6.79
N VAL A 167 -19.11 -2.53 -7.19
CA VAL A 167 -18.33 -2.61 -8.43
C VAL A 167 -19.17 -2.24 -9.65
N LYS A 168 -20.45 -2.63 -9.67
CA LYS A 168 -21.37 -2.31 -10.76
C LYS A 168 -21.56 -0.80 -10.90
N GLU A 169 -21.73 -0.09 -9.79
CA GLU A 169 -21.89 1.37 -9.81
C GLU A 169 -20.64 2.08 -10.34
N LEU A 170 -19.45 1.65 -9.90
CA LEU A 170 -18.18 2.14 -10.44
C LEU A 170 -18.08 1.88 -11.95
N GLN A 171 -18.43 0.67 -12.39
CA GLN A 171 -18.40 0.29 -13.80
C GLN A 171 -19.40 1.12 -14.64
N ASP A 172 -20.62 1.30 -14.16
CA ASP A 172 -21.66 2.10 -14.83
C ASP A 172 -21.22 3.56 -14.95
N HIS A 173 -20.61 4.13 -13.91
CA HIS A 173 -20.07 5.48 -13.95
C HIS A 173 -18.94 5.61 -14.98
N MET A 174 -17.96 4.70 -14.98
CA MET A 174 -16.87 4.72 -15.96
C MET A 174 -17.38 4.56 -17.40
N ASN A 175 -18.34 3.66 -17.63
CA ASN A 175 -18.97 3.47 -18.93
C ASN A 175 -19.75 4.70 -19.39
N GLY A 176 -20.41 5.41 -18.46
CA GLY A 176 -21.04 6.70 -18.73
C GLY A 176 -20.05 7.76 -19.22
N ILE A 177 -18.88 7.86 -18.57
CA ILE A 177 -17.80 8.77 -19.00
C ILE A 177 -17.28 8.39 -20.40
N LEU A 178 -17.01 7.10 -20.65
CA LEU A 178 -16.53 6.62 -21.96
C LEU A 178 -17.54 6.91 -23.09
N CYS A 179 -18.82 6.72 -22.83
CA CYS A 179 -19.89 7.03 -23.78
C CYS A 179 -19.93 8.52 -24.14
N VAL A 180 -19.82 9.41 -23.15
CA VAL A 180 -19.82 10.87 -23.36
C VAL A 180 -18.52 11.35 -24.05
N THR A 181 -17.39 10.68 -23.80
CA THR A 181 -16.09 11.05 -24.36
C THR A 181 -15.77 10.40 -25.72
N GLY A 182 -16.67 9.59 -26.27
CA GLY A 182 -16.53 8.98 -27.61
C GLY A 182 -15.66 7.71 -27.65
N GLY A 183 -15.33 7.11 -26.50
CA GLY A 183 -14.60 5.84 -26.43
C GLY A 183 -15.51 4.66 -26.80
N SER A 184 -15.14 3.85 -27.79
CA SER A 184 -15.95 2.71 -28.27
C SER A 184 -15.84 1.42 -27.44
N GLY A 185 -15.39 1.49 -26.18
CA GLY A 185 -15.22 0.32 -25.31
C GLY A 185 -16.24 0.31 -24.16
N VAL A 186 -16.97 -0.80 -24.00
CA VAL A 186 -17.76 -1.07 -22.78
C VAL A 186 -16.89 -1.86 -21.82
N LEU A 187 -16.66 -1.34 -20.62
CA LEU A 187 -16.04 -2.10 -19.55
C LEU A 187 -17.05 -3.14 -19.05
N THR A 188 -16.67 -4.42 -19.09
CA THR A 188 -17.41 -5.54 -18.50
C THR A 188 -16.63 -6.09 -17.33
N SER A 189 -17.27 -6.21 -16.16
CA SER A 189 -16.65 -6.89 -15.01
C SER A 189 -16.46 -8.38 -15.29
N SER A 190 -15.28 -8.89 -14.94
CA SER A 190 -15.09 -10.32 -14.72
C SER A 190 -15.61 -10.64 -13.31
N PRO A 191 -16.33 -11.76 -13.08
CA PRO A 191 -16.94 -12.07 -11.78
C PRO A 191 -15.94 -12.25 -10.62
N SER A 192 -14.64 -12.20 -10.89
CA SER A 192 -13.56 -12.41 -9.92
C SER A 192 -12.74 -11.16 -9.55
N SER A 193 -13.02 -9.96 -10.06
CA SER A 193 -12.07 -8.83 -9.87
C SER A 193 -12.73 -7.50 -9.49
N PRO A 194 -12.59 -7.10 -8.22
CA PRO A 194 -12.42 -5.72 -7.85
C PRO A 194 -11.11 -5.57 -7.08
N VAL A 195 -9.99 -5.49 -7.80
CA VAL A 195 -8.71 -5.12 -7.17
C VAL A 195 -8.20 -3.87 -7.88
N THR A 196 -8.35 -2.73 -7.21
CA THR A 196 -7.47 -1.59 -7.48
C THR A 196 -6.10 -2.03 -6.99
N ALA A 197 -5.22 -2.40 -7.93
CA ALA A 197 -3.83 -2.73 -7.64
C ALA A 197 -3.22 -1.58 -6.83
N CYS A 198 -2.83 -1.85 -5.60
CA CYS A 198 -1.99 -0.94 -4.82
C CYS A 198 -0.77 -0.57 -5.68
N SER A 199 -0.57 0.70 -6.01
CA SER A 199 0.61 1.21 -6.72
C SER A 199 1.91 1.10 -5.90
N SER A 200 2.04 0.12 -4.99
CA SER A 200 3.23 -0.06 -4.16
C SER A 200 3.43 -1.50 -3.66
N VAL A 201 2.98 -2.51 -4.41
CA VAL A 201 3.62 -3.81 -4.27
C VAL A 201 4.94 -3.70 -5.03
N TYR A 202 6.05 -3.55 -4.30
CA TYR A 202 7.37 -3.70 -4.89
C TYR A 202 7.48 -5.16 -5.34
N LEU A 203 7.39 -5.35 -6.65
CA LEU A 203 7.69 -6.63 -7.27
C LEU A 203 9.21 -6.80 -7.17
N THR A 204 9.63 -7.86 -6.49
CA THR A 204 11.02 -8.33 -6.45
C THR A 204 11.23 -9.38 -7.53
#